data_AF-A0A965U077-F1
#
_entry.id   AF-A0A965U077-F1
#
_cell.length_a   1.000
_cell.length_b   1.000
_cell.length_c   1.000
_cell.angle_alpha   90.00
_cell.angle_beta   90.00
_cell.angle_gamma   90.00
#
_symmetry.space_group_name_H-M   'P 1'
#
loop_
_entity.id
_entity.type
_entity.pdbx_description
1 polymer ?
#
loop_
_entity_poly.entity_id
_entity_poly.type
_entity_poly.pdbx_seq_one_letter_code
_entity_poly.pdbx_strand_id
1 'polypeptide(L)'
;MKKRLGFVSNSSSSSFLVAFEKPLGEYTDRELKQRLFGTTGKTVTGKYYGSKLDTDDLLRTVRCNAEEVKVNEDGSFSRVQFNFEEPEKVMLHEWFSKEVSEILESEGVNFDNDAYYTRMNEIADYVALKRNREWIALVRDKVGDARFYLFDFCDHTDIGAFLEHENIFKDFHHLYQNRH
;
A
#
# COMPACT_ATOMS: atom_id res chain seq x y z
N MET A 1 -19.28 10.84 8.69
CA MET A 1 -17.89 10.64 9.17
C MET A 1 -17.43 9.28 8.62
N LYS A 2 -16.62 9.26 7.54
CA LYS A 2 -16.19 8.00 6.91
C LYS A 2 -15.06 7.39 7.75
N LYS A 3 -15.25 6.16 8.25
CA LYS A 3 -14.22 5.39 8.98
C LYS A 3 -13.04 5.16 8.03
N ARG A 4 -11.86 5.68 8.37
CA ARG A 4 -10.59 5.35 7.72
C ARG A 4 -10.05 4.10 8.44
N LEU A 5 -9.96 2.99 7.73
CA LEU A 5 -9.30 1.77 8.20
C LEU A 5 -7.84 1.88 7.77
N GLY A 6 -6.96 2.30 8.67
CA GLY A 6 -5.53 2.45 8.40
C GLY A 6 -4.88 3.38 9.44
N PHE A 7 -3.92 2.83 10.19
CA PHE A 7 -3.11 3.54 11.18
C PHE A 7 -2.15 4.52 10.48
N VAL A 8 -2.11 5.77 10.95
CA VAL A 8 -1.10 6.77 10.55
C VAL A 8 0.02 6.72 11.60
N SER A 9 1.22 6.30 11.19
CA SER A 9 2.48 6.43 11.93
C SER A 9 3.32 7.53 11.25
N ASN A 10 3.95 8.38 12.07
CA ASN A 10 4.67 9.58 11.64
C ASN A 10 6.14 9.26 11.30
N SER A 11 6.41 8.53 10.21
CA SER A 11 7.77 8.40 9.67
C SER A 11 7.73 8.21 8.14
N SER A 12 8.62 8.92 7.44
CA SER A 12 8.35 9.73 6.23
C SER A 12 8.32 8.99 4.88
N SER A 13 7.78 7.78 4.85
CA SER A 13 7.45 7.12 3.58
C SER A 13 6.28 6.15 3.74
N SER A 14 5.26 6.33 2.93
CA SER A 14 4.10 5.44 2.86
C SER A 14 4.19 4.55 1.63
N SER A 15 3.92 3.25 1.82
CA SER A 15 3.74 2.32 0.71
C SER A 15 2.27 1.97 0.53
N PHE A 16 1.83 1.84 -0.72
CA PHE A 16 0.47 1.48 -1.08
C PHE A 16 0.50 0.26 -1.98
N LEU A 17 -0.21 -0.78 -1.59
CA LEU A 17 -0.51 -1.88 -2.48
C LEU A 17 -1.90 -1.68 -3.06
N VAL A 18 -2.01 -1.52 -4.39
CA VAL A 18 -3.24 -1.10 -5.05
C VAL A 18 -3.63 -2.11 -6.13
N ALA A 19 -4.92 -2.45 -6.18
CA ALA A 19 -5.50 -3.30 -7.20
C ALA A 19 -6.17 -2.47 -8.30
N PHE A 20 -5.79 -2.71 -9.55
CA PHE A 20 -6.32 -2.10 -10.76
C PHE A 20 -7.11 -3.14 -11.58
N GLU A 21 -8.15 -2.70 -12.29
CA GLU A 21 -8.97 -3.56 -13.15
C GLU A 21 -8.24 -4.06 -14.41
N LYS A 22 -7.17 -3.36 -14.83
CA LYS A 22 -6.33 -3.70 -15.99
C LYS A 22 -4.90 -3.19 -15.78
N PRO A 23 -3.92 -3.54 -16.63
CA PRO A 23 -2.57 -3.00 -16.53
C PRO A 23 -2.54 -1.46 -16.55
N LEU A 24 -1.66 -0.84 -15.76
CA LEU A 24 -1.62 0.62 -15.64
C LEU A 24 -1.38 1.33 -16.99
N GLY A 25 -0.63 0.69 -17.89
CA GLY A 25 -0.37 1.17 -19.25
C GLY A 25 -1.60 1.22 -20.16
N GLU A 26 -2.68 0.50 -19.83
CA GLU A 26 -3.92 0.48 -20.61
C GLU A 26 -4.93 1.56 -20.19
N TYR A 27 -4.68 2.29 -19.10
CA TYR A 27 -5.48 3.47 -18.78
C TYR A 27 -4.97 4.68 -19.53
N THR A 28 -5.91 5.44 -20.08
CA THR A 28 -5.64 6.77 -20.62
C THR A 28 -5.32 7.74 -19.50
N ASP A 29 -4.54 8.79 -19.81
CA ASP A 29 -4.21 9.81 -18.82
C ASP A 29 -5.45 10.52 -18.29
N ARG A 30 -6.48 10.69 -19.14
CA ARG A 30 -7.76 11.26 -18.73
C ARG A 30 -8.45 10.40 -17.66
N GLU A 31 -8.49 9.08 -17.83
CA GLU A 31 -9.07 8.16 -16.84
C GLU A 31 -8.30 8.19 -15.53
N LEU A 32 -6.96 8.10 -15.58
CA LEU A 32 -6.15 8.09 -14.36
C LEU A 32 -6.23 9.41 -13.61
N LYS A 33 -6.15 10.56 -14.30
CA LYS A 33 -6.30 11.86 -13.63
C LYS A 33 -7.66 12.01 -12.96
N GLN A 34 -8.74 11.57 -13.64
CA GLN A 34 -10.07 11.65 -13.07
C GLN A 34 -10.22 10.77 -11.82
N ARG A 35 -9.67 9.55 -11.83
CA ARG A 35 -9.78 8.61 -10.70
C ARG A 35 -8.81 8.92 -9.55
N LEU A 36 -7.58 9.31 -9.86
CA LEU A 36 -6.55 9.58 -8.85
C LEU A 36 -6.70 10.97 -8.23
N PHE A 37 -6.96 11.98 -9.06
CA PHE A 37 -6.91 13.38 -8.65
C PHE A 37 -8.30 14.06 -8.67
N GLY A 38 -9.34 13.35 -9.11
CA GLY A 38 -10.70 13.88 -9.16
C GLY A 38 -10.93 14.93 -10.25
N THR A 39 -10.02 15.06 -11.23
CA THR A 39 -10.09 16.10 -12.26
C THR A 39 -9.47 15.62 -13.57
N THR A 40 -9.92 16.18 -14.70
CA THR A 40 -9.21 16.11 -15.99
C THR A 40 -8.47 17.40 -16.33
N GLY A 41 -8.45 18.36 -15.41
CA GLY A 41 -7.76 19.64 -15.56
C GLY A 41 -6.24 19.50 -15.51
N LYS A 42 -5.53 20.59 -15.79
CA LYS A 42 -4.06 20.61 -15.81
C LYS A 42 -3.43 20.66 -14.42
N THR A 43 -4.14 21.18 -13.42
CA THR A 43 -3.57 21.41 -12.10
C THR A 43 -4.51 21.03 -10.97
N VAL A 44 -3.94 20.62 -9.84
CA VAL A 44 -4.63 20.43 -8.56
C VAL A 44 -3.94 21.23 -7.46
N THR A 45 -4.67 21.56 -6.42
CA THR A 45 -4.10 22.22 -5.24
C THR A 45 -3.99 21.20 -4.11
N GLY A 46 -2.77 20.96 -3.62
CA GLY A 46 -2.56 20.10 -2.47
C GLY A 46 -3.07 20.74 -1.19
N LYS A 47 -3.80 20.02 -0.36
CA LYS A 47 -4.34 20.53 0.91
C LYS A 47 -3.24 20.74 1.95
N TYR A 48 -2.16 19.97 1.87
CA TYR A 48 -1.08 19.99 2.87
C TYR A 48 -0.22 21.26 2.79
N TYR A 49 0.16 21.67 1.57
CA TYR A 49 1.07 22.81 1.36
C TYR A 49 0.44 23.97 0.55
N GLY A 50 -0.78 23.81 0.02
CA GLY A 50 -1.41 24.82 -0.81
C GLY A 50 -0.78 24.99 -2.20
N SER A 51 0.26 24.23 -2.52
CA SER A 51 0.94 24.25 -3.82
C SER A 51 0.01 23.85 -4.95
N LYS A 52 0.12 24.56 -6.08
CA LYS A 52 -0.57 24.23 -7.33
C LYS A 52 0.33 23.30 -8.13
N LEU A 53 -0.09 22.04 -8.25
CA LEU A 53 0.68 20.96 -8.86
C LEU A 53 0.14 20.64 -10.23
N ASP A 54 1.05 20.36 -11.16
CA ASP A 54 0.70 19.90 -12.50
C ASP A 54 0.28 18.41 -12.47
N THR A 55 -0.86 18.12 -13.07
CA THR A 55 -1.45 16.77 -13.08
C THR A 55 -0.72 15.80 -14.00
N ASP A 56 0.00 16.28 -15.02
CA ASP A 56 0.89 15.44 -15.84
C ASP A 56 2.14 15.05 -15.05
N ASP A 57 2.71 15.96 -14.28
CA ASP A 57 3.85 15.65 -13.40
C ASP A 57 3.45 14.66 -12.29
N LEU A 58 2.28 14.83 -11.67
CA LEU A 58 1.71 13.90 -10.70
C LEU A 58 1.49 12.51 -11.33
N LEU A 59 0.86 12.47 -12.52
CA LEU A 59 0.59 11.21 -13.21
C LEU A 59 1.88 10.50 -13.62
N ARG A 60 2.86 11.24 -14.14
CA ARG A 60 4.19 10.72 -14.45
C ARG A 60 4.82 10.09 -13.21
N THR A 61 4.73 10.78 -12.07
CA THR A 61 5.28 10.28 -10.80
C THR A 61 4.59 8.99 -10.37
N VAL A 62 3.27 8.90 -10.46
CA VAL A 62 2.53 7.66 -10.19
C VAL A 62 3.00 6.53 -11.09
N ARG A 63 3.08 6.76 -12.41
CA ARG A 63 3.51 5.72 -13.36
C ARG A 63 4.97 5.28 -13.12
N CYS A 64 5.87 6.21 -12.81
CA CYS A 64 7.27 5.91 -12.54
C CYS A 64 7.50 5.14 -11.24
N ASN A 65 6.60 5.28 -10.25
CA ASN A 65 6.68 4.56 -8.98
C ASN A 65 5.79 3.30 -8.96
N ALA A 66 5.13 2.95 -10.07
CA ALA A 66 4.28 1.78 -10.14
C ALA A 66 5.12 0.51 -10.32
N GLU A 67 5.29 -0.25 -9.25
CA GLU A 67 5.95 -1.55 -9.29
C GLU A 67 4.92 -2.65 -9.33
N GLU A 68 4.81 -3.37 -10.46
CA GLU A 68 3.89 -4.50 -10.53
C GLU A 68 4.33 -5.63 -9.59
N VAL A 69 3.38 -6.23 -8.88
CA VAL A 69 3.63 -7.36 -7.98
C VAL A 69 2.77 -8.56 -8.36
N LYS A 70 3.31 -9.76 -8.15
CA LYS A 70 2.58 -11.03 -8.26
C LYS A 70 2.02 -11.43 -6.91
N VAL A 71 0.83 -12.03 -6.95
CA VAL A 71 0.22 -12.69 -5.79
C VAL A 71 0.68 -14.15 -5.77
N ASN A 72 1.34 -14.55 -4.69
CA ASN A 72 1.77 -15.92 -4.48
C ASN A 72 0.62 -16.79 -3.94
N GLU A 73 0.77 -18.12 -4.02
CA GLU A 73 -0.25 -19.07 -3.54
C GLU A 73 -0.55 -18.91 -2.05
N ASP A 74 0.45 -18.53 -1.26
CA ASP A 74 0.34 -18.29 0.17
C ASP A 74 -0.32 -16.93 0.51
N GLY A 75 -0.69 -16.13 -0.49
CA GLY A 75 -1.26 -14.78 -0.31
C GLY A 75 -0.22 -13.69 -0.03
N SER A 76 1.07 -13.99 -0.07
CA SER A 76 2.12 -12.98 -0.09
C SER A 76 2.25 -12.32 -1.47
N PHE A 77 2.99 -11.21 -1.54
CA PHE A 77 3.29 -10.53 -2.79
C PHE A 77 4.79 -10.60 -3.11
N SER A 78 5.10 -10.67 -4.40
CA SER A 78 6.48 -10.66 -4.90
C SER A 78 6.64 -9.61 -5.99
N ARG A 79 7.70 -8.80 -5.90
CA ARG A 79 8.01 -7.79 -6.91
C ARG A 79 8.36 -8.45 -8.25
N VAL A 80 7.89 -7.87 -9.36
CA VAL A 80 8.14 -8.40 -10.72
C VAL A 80 9.49 -7.92 -11.29
N GLN A 81 10.20 -6.99 -10.64
CA GLN A 81 11.52 -6.51 -11.07
C GLN A 81 12.48 -6.35 -9.89
N PHE A 82 13.49 -7.22 -9.82
CA PHE A 82 14.91 -6.98 -10.11
C PHE A 82 15.56 -8.38 -10.22
N ASN A 83 16.70 -8.51 -10.90
CA ASN A 83 17.46 -9.76 -11.06
C ASN A 83 17.96 -10.32 -9.71
N PHE A 84 17.05 -10.79 -8.87
CA PHE A 84 17.33 -11.54 -7.67
C PHE A 84 17.00 -13.01 -7.95
N GLU A 85 17.87 -13.91 -7.53
CA GLU A 85 17.67 -15.36 -7.68
C GLU A 85 16.42 -15.85 -6.91
N GLU A 86 15.93 -15.04 -5.96
CA GLU A 86 14.70 -15.28 -5.22
C GLU A 86 13.81 -14.02 -5.18
N PRO A 87 12.49 -14.15 -5.40
CA PRO A 87 11.58 -13.01 -5.32
C PRO A 87 11.49 -12.46 -3.89
N GLU A 88 11.81 -11.19 -3.71
CA GLU A 88 11.64 -10.50 -2.41
C GLU A 88 10.15 -10.48 -2.04
N LYS A 89 9.83 -11.08 -0.88
CA LYS A 89 8.48 -11.03 -0.32
C LYS A 89 8.21 -9.63 0.20
N VAL A 90 7.13 -9.00 -0.27
CA VAL A 90 6.61 -7.77 0.31
C VAL A 90 5.58 -8.18 1.36
N MET A 91 5.95 -8.02 2.63
CA MET A 91 5.08 -8.25 3.78
C MET A 91 4.59 -6.91 4.30
N LEU A 92 3.27 -6.75 4.43
CA LEU A 92 2.67 -5.63 5.14
C LEU A 92 2.86 -5.89 6.64
N HIS A 93 3.97 -5.40 7.22
CA HIS A 93 4.29 -5.64 8.62
C HIS A 93 3.21 -5.09 9.56
N GLU A 94 2.59 -5.99 10.34
CA GLU A 94 1.57 -5.66 11.33
C GLU A 94 2.09 -5.73 12.77
N TRP A 95 3.38 -5.44 12.97
CA TRP A 95 4.06 -5.59 14.27
C TRP A 95 3.36 -4.90 15.45
N PHE A 96 2.50 -3.90 15.19
CA PHE A 96 1.71 -3.17 16.18
C PHE A 96 0.19 -3.31 16.01
N SER A 97 -0.31 -4.45 15.53
CA SER A 97 -1.76 -4.68 15.46
C SER A 97 -2.33 -5.29 16.76
N LYS A 98 -3.55 -4.90 17.10
CA LYS A 98 -4.29 -5.43 18.28
C LYS A 98 -4.35 -6.96 18.27
N GLU A 99 -4.48 -7.55 17.08
CA GLU A 99 -4.56 -9.01 16.88
C GLU A 99 -3.23 -9.69 17.24
N VAL A 100 -2.09 -9.09 16.88
CA VAL A 100 -0.76 -9.59 17.27
C VAL A 100 -0.60 -9.52 18.80
N SER A 101 -0.97 -8.41 19.43
CA SER A 101 -0.91 -8.27 20.89
C SER A 101 -1.80 -9.29 21.62
N GLU A 102 -3.03 -9.50 21.16
CA GLU A 102 -3.97 -10.47 21.75
C GLU A 102 -3.43 -11.91 21.67
N ILE A 103 -2.78 -12.29 20.57
CA ILE A 103 -2.18 -13.62 20.42
C ILE A 103 -0.99 -13.77 21.38
N LEU A 104 -0.09 -12.78 21.42
CA LEU A 104 1.08 -12.79 22.32
C LEU A 104 0.67 -12.89 23.80
N GLU A 105 -0.35 -12.14 24.22
CA GLU A 105 -0.91 -12.22 25.57
C GLU A 105 -1.52 -13.60 25.87
N SER A 106 -2.24 -14.18 24.91
CA SER A 106 -2.85 -15.51 25.07
C SER A 106 -1.84 -16.64 25.18
N GLU A 107 -0.66 -16.48 24.58
CA GLU A 107 0.44 -17.46 24.64
C GLU A 107 1.31 -17.31 25.90
N GLY A 108 1.09 -16.24 26.69
CA GLY A 108 1.86 -15.99 27.91
C GLY A 108 3.35 -15.73 27.65
N VAL A 109 3.69 -15.22 26.46
CA VAL A 109 5.08 -14.94 26.08
C VAL A 109 5.63 -13.80 26.95
N ASN A 110 6.74 -14.04 27.63
CA ASN A 110 7.38 -13.04 28.49
C ASN A 110 8.14 -12.00 27.65
N PHE A 111 7.95 -10.72 27.94
CA PHE A 111 8.34 -9.57 27.10
C PHE A 111 9.86 -9.25 27.05
N ASP A 112 10.72 -10.04 27.69
CA ASP A 112 12.05 -9.58 28.12
C ASP A 112 13.24 -10.37 27.54
N ASN A 113 13.08 -11.01 26.37
CA ASN A 113 14.19 -11.66 25.67
C ASN A 113 13.99 -11.73 24.14
N ASP A 114 15.06 -12.07 23.41
CA ASP A 114 15.05 -12.20 21.94
C ASP A 114 13.95 -13.14 21.41
N ALA A 115 13.55 -14.15 22.20
CA ALA A 115 12.49 -15.08 21.82
C ALA A 115 11.11 -14.39 21.72
N TYR A 116 10.86 -13.34 22.50
CA TYR A 116 9.66 -12.51 22.36
C TYR A 116 9.61 -11.85 20.98
N TYR A 117 10.72 -11.22 20.56
CA TYR A 117 10.78 -10.53 19.27
C TYR A 117 10.66 -11.50 18.10
N THR A 118 11.31 -12.66 18.18
CA THR A 118 11.12 -13.72 17.17
C THR A 118 9.65 -14.14 17.08
N ARG A 119 9.01 -14.43 18.22
CA ARG A 119 7.62 -14.89 18.23
C ARG A 119 6.64 -13.82 17.76
N MET A 120 6.85 -12.58 18.16
CA MET A 120 6.07 -11.43 17.68
C MET A 120 6.15 -11.30 16.16
N ASN A 121 7.34 -11.45 15.58
CA ASN A 121 7.51 -11.37 14.13
C ASN A 121 6.77 -12.50 13.41
N GLU A 122 6.85 -13.74 13.92
CA GLU A 122 6.11 -14.88 13.37
C GLU A 122 4.59 -14.64 13.39
N ILE A 123 4.06 -14.14 14.51
CA ILE A 123 2.63 -13.86 14.65
C ILE A 123 2.22 -12.72 13.72
N ALA A 124 3.02 -11.66 13.64
CA ALA A 124 2.75 -10.54 12.76
C ALA A 124 2.75 -10.96 11.28
N ASP A 125 3.68 -11.82 10.88
CA ASP A 125 3.73 -12.38 9.54
C ASP A 125 2.50 -13.25 9.25
N TYR A 126 2.09 -14.08 10.21
CA TYR A 126 0.87 -14.87 10.10
C TYR A 126 -0.39 -14.00 9.93
N VAL A 127 -0.56 -12.98 10.77
CA VAL A 127 -1.70 -12.06 10.71
C VAL A 127 -1.70 -11.28 9.39
N ALA A 128 -0.53 -10.80 8.94
CA ALA A 128 -0.39 -10.12 7.66
C ALA A 128 -0.80 -11.01 6.49
N LEU A 129 -0.32 -12.26 6.44
CA LEU A 129 -0.70 -13.22 5.39
C LEU A 129 -2.20 -13.51 5.39
N LYS A 130 -2.79 -13.71 6.58
CA LYS A 130 -4.24 -13.93 6.71
C LYS A 130 -5.02 -12.74 6.14
N ARG A 131 -4.68 -11.52 6.51
CA ARG A 131 -5.35 -10.30 6.02
C ARG A 131 -5.13 -10.06 4.54
N ASN A 132 -3.93 -10.33 4.03
CA ASN A 132 -3.66 -10.27 2.60
C ASN A 132 -4.57 -11.22 1.83
N ARG A 133 -4.72 -12.47 2.28
CA ARG A 133 -5.64 -13.45 1.65
C ARG A 133 -7.08 -12.97 1.66
N GLU A 134 -7.56 -12.46 2.80
CA GLU A 134 -8.92 -11.91 2.92
C GLU A 134 -9.14 -10.73 1.97
N TRP A 135 -8.17 -9.82 1.88
CA TRP A 135 -8.22 -8.68 0.97
C TRP A 135 -8.15 -9.10 -0.50
N ILE A 136 -7.25 -10.02 -0.87
CA ILE A 136 -7.15 -10.57 -2.22
C ILE A 136 -8.47 -11.24 -2.63
N ALA A 137 -9.10 -12.01 -1.74
CA ALA A 137 -10.39 -12.63 -2.02
C ALA A 137 -11.48 -11.56 -2.26
N LEU A 138 -11.51 -10.50 -1.44
CA LEU A 138 -12.41 -9.36 -1.64
C LEU A 138 -12.16 -8.65 -2.98
N VAL A 139 -10.89 -8.42 -3.33
CA VAL A 139 -10.52 -7.80 -4.62
C VAL A 139 -10.96 -8.67 -5.79
N ARG A 140 -10.73 -9.99 -5.73
CA ARG A 140 -11.13 -10.92 -6.78
C ARG A 140 -12.65 -10.96 -6.97
N ASP A 141 -13.43 -10.89 -5.90
CA ASP A 141 -14.90 -10.78 -5.96
C ASP A 141 -15.38 -9.48 -6.63
N LYS A 142 -14.69 -8.37 -6.37
CA LYS A 142 -15.11 -7.03 -6.80
C LYS A 142 -14.57 -6.60 -8.17
N VAL A 143 -13.35 -7.00 -8.48
CA VAL A 143 -12.56 -6.52 -9.62
C VAL A 143 -12.24 -7.65 -10.62
N GLY A 144 -12.36 -8.92 -10.22
CA GLY A 144 -12.00 -10.05 -11.06
C GLY A 144 -10.48 -10.25 -11.14
N ASP A 145 -9.94 -10.32 -12.35
CA ASP A 145 -8.50 -10.53 -12.60
C ASP A 145 -7.70 -9.23 -12.44
N ALA A 146 -7.64 -8.73 -11.21
CA ALA A 146 -6.98 -7.47 -10.87
C ALA A 146 -5.46 -7.53 -11.07
N ARG A 147 -4.87 -6.39 -11.46
CA ARG A 147 -3.42 -6.15 -11.49
C ARG A 147 -3.00 -5.42 -10.22
N PHE A 148 -1.97 -5.93 -9.54
CA PHE A 148 -1.51 -5.38 -8.27
C PHE A 148 -0.22 -4.57 -8.47
N TYR A 149 -0.18 -3.38 -7.91
CA TYR A 149 0.97 -2.49 -7.97
C TYR A 149 1.33 -1.99 -6.57
N LEU A 150 2.61 -2.02 -6.24
CA LEU A 150 3.19 -1.36 -5.09
C LEU A 150 3.64 0.05 -5.50
N PHE A 151 3.31 1.04 -4.67
CA PHE A 151 3.76 2.42 -4.81
C PHE A 151 4.47 2.83 -3.53
N ASP A 152 5.66 3.38 -3.65
CA ASP A 152 6.40 4.01 -2.56
C ASP A 152 6.46 5.52 -2.80
N PHE A 153 5.88 6.31 -1.91
CA PHE A 153 5.96 7.77 -1.98
C PHE A 153 6.71 8.34 -0.76
N CYS A 154 7.42 9.43 -0.99
CA CYS A 154 8.17 10.17 0.02
C CYS A 154 7.69 11.62 0.04
N ASP A 155 7.35 12.13 1.22
CA ASP A 155 6.80 13.46 1.45
C ASP A 155 7.81 14.62 1.34
N HIS A 156 9.07 14.36 0.99
CA HIS A 156 10.12 15.38 0.86
C HIS A 156 9.91 16.39 -0.29
N THR A 157 8.94 16.14 -1.17
CA THR A 157 8.57 17.04 -2.27
C THR A 157 7.07 17.31 -2.25
N ASP A 158 6.62 18.47 -2.78
CA ASP A 158 5.19 18.77 -2.85
C ASP A 158 4.38 17.71 -3.60
N ILE A 159 4.96 17.13 -4.67
CA ILE A 159 4.37 16.02 -5.43
C ILE A 159 4.27 14.78 -4.54
N GLY A 160 5.38 14.37 -3.90
CA GLY A 160 5.41 13.18 -3.08
C GLY A 160 4.47 13.27 -1.88
N ALA A 161 4.46 14.39 -1.17
CA ALA A 161 3.54 14.64 -0.07
C ALA A 161 2.07 14.67 -0.52
N PHE A 162 1.78 15.20 -1.70
CA PHE A 162 0.43 15.12 -2.26
C PHE A 162 0.02 13.67 -2.48
N LEU A 163 0.86 12.86 -3.13
CA LEU A 163 0.56 11.47 -3.43
C LEU A 163 0.43 10.61 -2.16
N GLU A 164 1.24 10.91 -1.15
CA GLU A 164 1.24 10.23 0.14
C GLU A 164 0.01 10.55 1.00
N HIS A 165 -0.41 11.82 1.09
CA HIS A 165 -1.40 12.24 2.09
C HIS A 165 -2.82 12.48 1.55
N GLU A 166 -3.02 12.68 0.24
CA GLU A 166 -4.33 13.04 -0.32
C GLU A 166 -5.28 11.86 -0.58
N ASN A 167 -4.86 10.63 -0.25
CA ASN A 167 -5.62 9.40 -0.52
C ASN A 167 -6.08 9.32 -1.99
N ILE A 168 -5.11 9.46 -2.91
CA ILE A 168 -5.36 9.44 -4.34
C ILE A 168 -5.94 8.10 -4.82
N PHE A 169 -5.71 7.01 -4.08
CA PHE A 169 -6.19 5.67 -4.43
C PHE A 169 -7.58 5.35 -3.86
N LYS A 170 -8.32 6.34 -3.32
CA LYS A 170 -9.66 6.13 -2.73
C LYS A 170 -10.68 5.41 -3.63
N ASP A 171 -10.51 5.52 -4.95
CA ASP A 171 -11.39 4.90 -5.96
C ASP A 171 -10.86 3.54 -6.43
N PHE A 172 -9.83 3.01 -5.76
CA PHE A 172 -9.23 1.70 -5.98
C PHE A 172 -9.20 0.91 -4.68
N HIS A 173 -9.29 -0.41 -4.77
CA HIS A 173 -9.01 -1.25 -3.62
C HIS A 173 -7.52 -1.18 -3.32
N HIS A 174 -7.16 -0.79 -2.09
CA HIS A 174 -5.76 -0.68 -1.69
C HIS A 174 -5.55 -1.05 -0.22
N LEU A 175 -4.33 -1.47 0.08
CA LEU A 175 -3.79 -1.61 1.43
C LEU A 175 -2.71 -0.56 1.64
N TYR A 176 -2.68 -0.01 2.84
CA TYR A 176 -1.67 0.94 3.27
C TYR A 176 -0.63 0.21 4.11
N GLN A 177 0.64 0.35 3.73
CA GLN A 177 1.78 -0.09 4.54
C GLN A 177 2.47 1.14 5.10
N ASN A 178 2.62 1.18 6.41
CA ASN A 178 3.64 2.02 7.02
C ASN A 178 4.93 1.20 7.04
N ARG A 179 6.01 1.69 6.43
CA ARG A 179 7.33 1.02 6.46
C ARG A 179 8.09 1.38 7.73
N HIS A 180 7.49 1.20 8.91
CA HIS A 180 8.15 1.46 10.19
C HIS A 180 7.64 0.51 11.28
#